data_AF-A0A9X0ACW6-F1
#
_entry.id   AF-A0A9X0ACW6-F1
#
_cell.length_a   1.000
_cell.length_b   1.000
_cell.length_c   1.000
_cell.angle_alpha   90.00
_cell.angle_beta   90.00
_cell.angle_gamma   90.00
#
_symmetry.space_group_name_H-M   'P 1'
#
loop_
_entity.id
_entity.type
_entity.pdbx_description
1 polymer ?
#
loop_
_entity_poly.entity_id
_entity_poly.type
_entity_poly.pdbx_seq_one_letter_code
_entity_poly.pdbx_strand_id
1 'polypeptide(L)' 'MREEFWGVFWVDIGQDSTAESNFIVIAKLLGQSAESVPDAFHVLTTIKQSWLLILDNTDDPNFDYQDYFPSGT' A
#
# COMPACT_ATOMS: atom_id res chain seq x y z
N MET A 1 17.81 0.26 -5.95
CA MET A 1 16.53 0.79 -5.43
C MET A 1 15.95 1.94 -6.25
N ARG A 2 16.49 3.18 -6.24
CA ARG A 2 15.91 4.31 -7.01
C ARG A 2 16.06 4.18 -8.54
N GLU A 3 16.91 3.27 -9.00
CA GLU A 3 17.13 2.95 -10.42
C GLU A 3 16.27 1.76 -10.91
N GLU A 4 15.58 1.04 -10.02
CA GLU A 4 14.85 -0.20 -10.35
C GLU A 4 13.33 -0.08 -10.24
N PHE A 5 12.84 0.84 -9.40
CA PHE A 5 11.41 1.02 -9.16
C PHE A 5 10.97 2.43 -9.56
N TRP A 6 9.90 2.50 -10.34
CA TRP A 6 9.23 3.74 -10.73
C TRP A 6 8.58 4.42 -9.52
N GLY A 7 8.05 3.64 -8.59
CA GLY A 7 7.42 4.12 -7.36
C GLY A 7 7.83 3.30 -6.16
N VAL A 8 8.08 3.98 -5.04
CA VAL A 8 8.23 3.35 -3.73
C VAL A 8 7.17 3.95 -2.82
N PHE A 9 6.28 3.10 -2.33
CA PHE A 9 5.18 3.47 -1.46
C PHE A 9 5.43 2.94 -0.07
N TRP A 10 5.21 3.77 0.93
CA TRP A 10 5.46 3.43 2.32
C TRP A 10 4.16 3.56 3.10
N VAL A 11 3.85 2.55 3.91
CA VAL A 11 2.64 2.47 4.72
C VAL A 11 3.04 2.11 6.14
N ASP A 12 2.59 2.93 7.09
CA ASP A 12 2.69 2.67 8.52
C ASP A 12 1.55 1.73 8.96
N ILE A 13 1.91 0.51 9.39
CA ILE A 13 0.97 -0.52 9.87
C ILE A 13 0.95 -0.60 11.41
N GLY A 14 1.26 0.50 12.10
CA GLY A 14 1.12 0.54 13.56
C GLY A 14 -0.33 0.45 14.05
N GLN A 15 -1.31 0.86 13.24
CA GLN A 15 -2.75 0.77 13.51
C GLN A 15 -3.57 0.72 12.21
N ASP A 16 -4.71 0.03 12.21
CA ASP A 16 -5.59 -0.12 11.04
C ASP A 16 -5.97 1.21 10.38
N SER A 17 -6.40 2.18 11.19
CA SER A 17 -6.82 3.50 10.69
C SER A 17 -5.69 4.28 10.01
N THR A 18 -4.45 4.07 10.47
CA THR A 18 -3.26 4.71 9.88
C THR A 18 -2.91 4.04 8.57
N ALA A 19 -2.92 2.70 8.54
CA ALA A 19 -2.70 1.92 7.34
C ALA A 19 -3.70 2.30 6.23
N GLU A 20 -5.00 2.29 6.55
CA GLU A 20 -6.07 2.67 5.61
C GLU A 20 -5.88 4.09 5.06
N SER A 21 -5.62 5.06 5.94
CA SER A 21 -5.38 6.44 5.54
C SER A 21 -4.18 6.57 4.60
N ASN A 22 -3.11 5.81 4.85
CA ASN A 22 -1.89 5.80 4.03
C ASN A 22 -2.18 5.22 2.64
N PHE A 23 -2.93 4.13 2.55
CA PHE A 23 -3.35 3.54 1.28
C PHE A 23 -4.22 4.49 0.44
N ILE A 24 -5.17 5.17 1.07
CA ILE A 24 -6.01 6.19 0.40
C ILE A 24 -5.15 7.35 -0.13
N VAL A 25 -4.15 7.80 0.64
CA VAL A 25 -3.21 8.83 0.19
C VAL A 25 -2.40 8.36 -1.02
N ILE A 26 -1.92 7.12 -1.03
CA ILE A 26 -1.20 6.54 -2.18
C ILE A 26 -2.08 6.55 -3.43
N ALA A 27 -3.33 6.09 -3.34
CA ALA A 27 -4.25 6.12 -4.48
C ALA A 27 -4.46 7.54 -5.03
N LYS A 28 -4.61 8.54 -4.14
CA LYS A 28 -4.72 9.95 -4.52
C LYS A 28 -3.46 10.48 -5.20
N LEU A 29 -2.27 10.09 -4.73
CA LEU A 29 -1.00 10.44 -5.37
C LEU A 29 -0.87 9.86 -6.78
N LEU A 30 -1.50 8.71 -7.03
CA LEU A 30 -1.59 8.07 -8.34
C LEU A 30 -2.70 8.66 -9.22
N GLY A 31 -3.39 9.70 -8.75
CA GLY A 31 -4.46 10.39 -9.49
C GLY A 31 -5.78 9.62 -9.52
N GLN A 32 -5.97 8.65 -8.63
CA GLN A 32 -7.20 7.88 -8.48
C GLN A 32 -7.86 8.16 -7.12
N SER A 33 -9.17 7.98 -7.01
CA SER A 33 -9.87 8.00 -5.72
C SER A 33 -9.95 6.59 -5.15
N ALA A 34 -9.72 6.46 -3.84
CA ALA A 34 -9.99 5.24 -3.07
C ALA A 34 -10.68 5.64 -1.77
N GLU A 35 -11.63 4.83 -1.32
CA GLU A 35 -12.35 5.01 -0.05
C GLU A 35 -11.99 3.93 0.97
N SER A 36 -11.22 2.91 0.55
CA SER A 36 -10.84 1.75 1.36
C SER A 36 -9.49 1.17 0.92
N VAL A 37 -8.92 0.26 1.74
CA VAL A 37 -7.70 -0.49 1.40
C VAL A 37 -7.87 -1.33 0.11
N PRO A 38 -8.96 -2.09 -0.09
CA PRO A 38 -9.17 -2.83 -1.34
C PRO A 38 -9.22 -1.93 -2.58
N ASP A 39 -9.82 -0.74 -2.49
CA ASP A 39 -9.83 0.21 -3.61
C ASP A 39 -8.41 0.68 -3.94
N ALA A 40 -7.62 1.00 -2.92
CA ALA A 40 -6.22 1.39 -3.10
C ALA A 40 -5.37 0.26 -3.70
N PHE A 41 -5.63 -1.00 -3.30
CA PHE A 41 -5.00 -2.16 -3.94
C PHE A 41 -5.37 -2.27 -5.41
N HIS A 42 -6.65 -2.08 -5.76
CA HIS A 42 -7.05 -2.07 -7.15
C HIS A 42 -6.24 -1.05 -7.94
N VAL A 43 -6.08 0.18 -7.43
CA VAL A 43 -5.24 1.20 -8.05
C VAL A 43 -3.80 0.73 -8.23
N LEU A 44 -3.17 0.15 -7.19
CA LEU A 44 -1.81 -0.39 -7.28
C LEU A 44 -1.67 -1.49 -8.35
N THR A 45 -2.66 -2.36 -8.51
CA THR A 45 -2.65 -3.41 -9.56
C THR A 45 -2.74 -2.87 -10.98
N THR A 46 -3.21 -1.63 -11.16
CA THR A 46 -3.26 -0.99 -12.49
C THR A 46 -1.88 -0.52 -12.98
N ILE A 47 -0.93 -0.31 -12.06
CA ILE A 47 0.40 0.21 -12.37
C ILE A 47 1.19 -0.85 -13.15
N LYS A 48 1.68 -0.47 -14.34
CA LYS A 48 2.44 -1.37 -15.23
C LYS A 48 3.94 -1.33 -14.99
N GLN A 49 4.43 -0.26 -14.38
CA GLN A 49 5.83 -0.08 -14.03
C GLN A 49 6.16 -0.86 -12.75
N SER A 50 7.41 -1.31 -12.61
CA SER A 50 7.89 -1.89 -11.37
C SER A 50 7.74 -0.89 -10.23
N TRP A 51 7.09 -1.29 -9.15
CA TRP A 51 6.96 -0.52 -7.93
C TRP A 51 7.24 -1.38 -6.70
N LEU A 52 7.49 -0.73 -5.57
CA LEU A 52 7.76 -1.37 -4.30
C LEU A 52 6.82 -0.79 -3.23
N LEU A 53 6.17 -1.67 -2.47
CA LEU A 53 5.40 -1.30 -1.28
C LEU A 53 6.17 -1.76 -0.04
N ILE A 54 6.39 -0.84 0.88
CA ILE A 54 7.07 -1.08 2.16
C ILE A 54 6.03 -0.92 3.26
N LEU A 55 5.78 -2.01 3.99
CA LEU A 55 5.00 -2.00 5.22
C LEU A 55 5.97 -1.83 6.40
N ASP A 56 5.75 -0.82 7.22
CA ASP A 56 6.61 -0.50 8.38
C ASP A 56 5.81 -0.51 9.68
N ASN A 57 6.51 -0.51 10.82
CA ASN A 57 5.92 -0.72 12.15
C ASN A 57 5.14 -2.05 12.26
N THR A 58 5.67 -3.13 11.67
CA THR A 58 5.10 -4.47 11.73
C THR A 58 5.66 -5.28 12.90
N ASP A 59 5.56 -4.75 14.12
CA ASP A 59 6.15 -5.34 15.33
C ASP A 59 5.15 -6.08 16.24
N ASP A 60 3.85 -6.04 15.94
CA ASP A 60 2.81 -6.75 16.70
C ASP A 60 2.58 -8.17 16.14
N PRO A 61 2.99 -9.24 16.86
CA PRO A 61 2.81 -10.62 16.41
C PRO A 61 1.34 -11.09 16.39
N ASN A 62 0.41 -10.34 16.99
CA ASN A 62 -1.02 -10.68 17.00
C ASN A 62 -1.81 -9.99 15.88
N PHE A 63 -1.15 -9.12 15.13
CA PHE A 63 -1.77 -8.37 14.05
C PHE A 63 -1.66 -9.16 12.75
N ASP A 64 -2.78 -9.30 12.03
CA ASP A 64 -2.78 -10.01 10.76
C ASP A 64 -2.38 -9.08 9.61
N TYR A 65 -1.08 -9.05 9.31
CA TYR A 65 -0.55 -8.23 8.22
C TYR A 65 -0.97 -8.73 6.82
N GLN A 66 -1.57 -9.92 6.70
CA GLN A 66 -1.95 -10.47 5.39
C GLN A 66 -2.99 -9.62 4.67
N ASP A 67 -3.86 -8.95 5.43
CA ASP A 67 -4.86 -8.03 4.88
C ASP A 67 -4.24 -6.85 4.13
N TYR A 68 -2.95 -6.57 4.39
CA TYR A 68 -2.20 -5.48 3.76
C TYR A 68 -1.35 -5.92 2.56
N PHE A 69 -1.44 -7.18 2.15
CA PHE A 69 -0.79 -7.66 0.94
C PHE A 69 -1.70 -7.51 -0.28
N PRO A 70 -1.30 -6.75 -1.31
CA PRO A 70 -2.06 -6.70 -2.54
C PRO A 70 -2.09 -8.10 -3.17
N SER A 71 -3.28 -8.58 -3.51
CA SER A 71 -3.45 -9.87 -4.19
C SER A 71 -2.75 -9.83 -5.55
N GLY A 72 -1.67 -10.59 -5.69
CA GLY A 72 -0.97 -10.75 -6.95
C GLY A 72 -1.71 -11.68 -7.91
N THR A 73 -1.84 -11.29 -9.17
CA THR A 73 -2.07 -12.19 -10.31
C THR A 73 -0.93 -12.03 -11.30
#